data_AF-A0A3E1Y981-F1
#
_entry.id   AF-A0A3E1Y981-F1
#
_cell.length_a   1.000
_cell.length_b   1.000
_cell.length_c   1.000
_cell.angle_alpha   90.00
_cell.angle_beta   90.00
_cell.angle_gamma   90.00
#
_symmetry.space_group_name_H-M   'P 1'
#
loop_
_entity.id
_entity.type
_entity.pdbx_description
1 polymer ?
#
loop_
_entity_poly.entity_id
_entity_poly.type
_entity_poly.pdbx_seq_one_letter_code
_entity_poly.pdbx_strand_id
1 'polypeptide(L)'
;MTAYHKLFKEANEEQLKYVTRRHFLLDCVTGLGAAAMGSFLIGCVNKPTTAQNIAMITDPMAPKAPHFPGRAKSVIYLHMAGAPSQLELFDYKPVLHKLHNQLCPPSLLEGKTFAFIRGVPKMLGPQAEFKQRGESGAWISDHLPHLATMADEISFLKGVQTDQFNHGPAQLLMQTGSARLGRPSIGSWATYGLGSENSNLPGFVVLTSGGKTPDAGKSVWGSGFLPSVYQGVQCRTQGDPVLFLSDPDGMNRDLRKASIQAINDINKQEYDSFGDPETIARISQYELAFKMQISVPEVMDISKEPEYIHELYGTKPGKESFANNCLLARKLVESGVRFVQLYDWGWDTHGTGEGDAIDYGFRNKCREIDRPVAALLIDLKQRGLLDETLVVWGGEFGRTPMQENRDGKDMPFMGRDHHVDAFTMWMAGAGIKKGYTYGETDEIGYSAIKGKVSVNDIHATILQQLGFDHEKLTYQFQGRPFRLTDTSGKVITSILS
;
A
#
# COMPACT_ATOMS: atom_id res chain seq x y z
N MET A 1 0.12 34.35 57.88
CA MET A 1 -0.09 32.90 57.63
C MET A 1 0.59 32.57 56.32
N THR A 2 1.65 31.77 56.39
CA THR A 2 2.95 32.00 55.72
C THR A 2 3.20 31.04 54.56
N ALA A 3 4.03 31.45 53.59
CA ALA A 3 4.48 30.66 52.43
C ALA A 3 5.00 29.25 52.78
N TYR A 4 5.47 29.06 54.02
CA TYR A 4 5.84 27.76 54.57
C TYR A 4 4.70 26.73 54.60
N HIS A 5 3.46 27.17 54.80
CA HIS A 5 2.30 26.27 54.82
C HIS A 5 1.96 25.74 53.42
N LYS A 6 2.21 26.56 52.39
CA LYS A 6 2.02 26.17 50.99
C LYS A 6 3.07 25.15 50.55
N LEU A 7 4.35 25.39 50.88
CA LEU A 7 5.44 24.46 50.59
C LEU A 7 5.26 23.09 51.29
N PHE A 8 4.81 23.09 52.54
CA PHE A 8 4.52 21.83 53.25
C PHE A 8 3.37 21.05 52.60
N LYS A 9 2.34 21.76 52.11
CA LYS A 9 1.22 21.14 51.42
C LYS A 9 1.64 20.55 50.07
N GLU A 10 2.43 21.30 49.29
CA GLU A 10 2.97 20.84 48.00
C GLU A 10 3.89 19.62 48.16
N ALA A 11 4.78 19.62 49.17
CA ALA A 11 5.65 18.49 49.46
C ALA A 11 4.86 17.23 49.88
N ASN A 12 3.83 17.38 50.72
CA ASN A 12 2.94 16.28 51.09
C ASN A 12 2.14 15.73 49.89
N GLU A 13 1.67 16.61 49.00
CA GLU A 13 0.96 16.19 47.77
C GLU A 13 1.88 15.45 46.80
N GLU A 14 3.13 15.89 46.61
CA GLU A 14 4.11 15.14 45.81
C GLU A 14 4.44 13.78 46.42
N GLN A 15 4.65 13.71 47.73
CA GLN A 15 4.94 12.46 48.42
C GLN A 15 3.77 11.48 48.30
N LEU A 16 2.53 11.95 48.45
CA LEU A 16 1.33 11.13 48.24
C LEU A 16 1.18 10.65 46.78
N LYS A 17 1.50 11.51 45.78
CA LYS A 17 1.52 11.11 44.36
C LYS A 17 2.59 10.06 44.06
N TYR A 18 3.75 10.16 44.72
CA TYR A 18 4.83 9.18 44.57
C TYR A 18 4.47 7.83 45.19
N VAL A 19 3.85 7.83 46.38
CA VAL A 19 3.37 6.63 47.08
C VAL A 19 2.25 5.96 46.29
N THR A 20 1.28 6.72 45.76
CA THR A 20 0.17 6.16 44.97
C THR A 20 0.62 5.56 43.63
N ARG A 21 1.59 6.19 42.94
CA ARG A 21 2.21 5.61 41.73
C ARG A 21 2.95 4.30 42.02
N ARG A 22 3.76 4.26 43.09
CA ARG A 22 4.47 3.04 43.49
C ARG A 22 3.51 1.94 43.95
N HIS A 23 2.50 2.27 44.74
CA HIS A 23 1.47 1.33 45.19
C HIS A 23 0.69 0.75 44.00
N PHE A 24 0.30 1.59 43.02
CA PHE A 24 -0.34 1.11 41.80
C PHE A 24 0.55 0.18 40.98
N LEU A 25 1.86 0.46 40.88
CA LEU A 25 2.77 -0.36 40.07
C LEU A 25 3.27 -1.62 40.78
N LEU A 26 3.39 -1.61 42.12
CA LEU A 26 3.92 -2.73 42.91
C LEU A 26 2.85 -3.64 43.48
N ASP A 27 1.69 -3.09 43.87
CA ASP A 27 0.64 -3.86 44.58
C ASP A 27 -0.57 -4.18 43.66
N CYS A 28 -0.72 -3.55 42.50
CA CYS A 28 -1.71 -3.94 41.47
C CYS A 28 -1.14 -4.85 40.36
N VAL A 29 -0.06 -5.60 40.65
CA VAL A 29 0.58 -6.54 39.72
C VAL A 29 -0.38 -7.64 39.26
N THR A 30 -1.32 -8.05 40.12
CA THR A 30 -2.33 -9.05 39.79
C THR A 30 -3.39 -8.53 38.81
N GLY A 31 -3.71 -7.23 38.82
CA GLY A 31 -4.74 -6.65 37.94
C GLY A 31 -4.25 -6.39 36.53
N LEU A 32 -3.09 -5.74 36.39
CA LEU A 32 -2.46 -5.48 35.09
C LEU A 32 -1.90 -6.75 34.45
N GLY A 33 -1.28 -7.62 35.27
CA GLY A 33 -0.81 -8.92 34.83
C GLY A 33 -1.94 -9.84 34.38
N ALA A 34 -3.07 -9.88 35.11
CA ALA A 34 -4.24 -10.65 34.70
C ALA A 34 -4.98 -10.04 33.51
N ALA A 35 -4.99 -8.71 33.33
CA ALA A 35 -5.54 -8.08 32.13
C ALA A 35 -4.70 -8.41 30.89
N ALA A 36 -3.37 -8.39 31.01
CA ALA A 36 -2.46 -8.83 29.95
C ALA A 36 -2.61 -10.32 29.66
N MET A 37 -2.58 -11.19 30.70
CA MET A 37 -2.80 -12.63 30.54
C MET A 37 -4.19 -12.95 29.99
N GLY A 38 -5.22 -12.20 30.37
CA GLY A 38 -6.57 -12.32 29.82
C GLY A 38 -6.60 -11.99 28.33
N SER A 39 -5.90 -10.93 27.91
CA SER A 39 -5.75 -10.59 26.49
C SER A 39 -5.01 -11.68 25.70
N PHE A 40 -3.98 -12.31 26.28
CA PHE A 40 -3.27 -13.44 25.67
C PHE A 40 -4.08 -14.75 25.64
N LEU A 41 -4.82 -15.06 26.71
CA LEU A 41 -5.60 -16.29 26.84
C LEU A 41 -6.88 -16.28 26.01
N ILE A 42 -7.51 -15.11 25.81
CA ILE A 42 -8.63 -14.94 24.87
C ILE A 42 -8.19 -15.23 23.42
N GLY A 43 -6.92 -15.00 23.09
CA GLY A 43 -6.34 -15.34 21.79
C GLY A 43 -6.12 -16.84 21.54
N CYS A 44 -6.14 -17.69 22.57
CA CYS A 44 -5.89 -19.14 22.44
C CYS A 44 -7.17 -19.97 22.23
N VAL A 45 -8.36 -19.38 22.33
CA VAL A 45 -9.63 -20.10 22.17
C VAL A 45 -10.14 -19.90 20.75
N ASN A 46 -9.99 -20.94 19.91
CA ASN A 46 -10.44 -21.01 18.50
C ASN A 46 -11.98 -21.03 18.32
N LYS A 47 -12.74 -20.36 19.19
CA LYS A 47 -14.18 -20.10 19.01
C LYS A 47 -14.45 -18.63 19.30
N PRO A 48 -15.10 -17.88 18.39
CA PRO A 48 -15.51 -16.52 18.69
C PRO A 48 -16.44 -16.56 19.90
N THR A 49 -15.99 -15.97 21.00
CA THR A 49 -16.82 -15.83 22.19
C THR A 49 -17.90 -14.78 21.92
N THR A 50 -19.04 -14.88 22.59
CA THR A 50 -20.15 -13.92 22.48
C THR A 50 -19.68 -12.47 22.67
N ALA A 51 -18.61 -12.25 23.45
CA ALA A 51 -17.99 -10.94 23.66
C ALA A 51 -17.26 -10.39 22.42
N GLN A 52 -16.62 -11.22 21.59
CA GLN A 52 -16.00 -10.78 20.32
C GLN A 52 -17.06 -10.37 19.29
N ASN A 53 -18.19 -11.07 19.25
CA ASN A 53 -19.32 -10.67 18.41
C ASN A 53 -19.93 -9.34 18.87
N ILE A 54 -20.04 -9.08 20.18
CA ILE A 54 -20.55 -7.81 20.73
C ILE A 54 -19.56 -6.64 20.49
N ALA A 55 -18.25 -6.88 20.57
CA ALA A 55 -17.24 -5.87 20.25
C ALA A 55 -17.23 -5.51 18.75
N MET A 56 -17.39 -6.51 17.85
CA MET A 56 -17.55 -6.24 16.41
C MET A 56 -18.84 -5.47 16.08
N ILE A 57 -19.89 -5.59 16.91
CA ILE A 57 -21.14 -4.85 16.76
C ILE A 57 -20.99 -3.38 17.21
N THR A 58 -20.00 -3.04 18.04
CA THR A 58 -19.87 -1.69 18.64
C THR A 58 -18.80 -0.81 18.00
N ASP A 59 -17.69 -1.38 17.52
CA ASP A 59 -16.70 -0.69 16.67
C ASP A 59 -16.07 -1.67 15.68
N PRO A 60 -16.51 -1.68 14.40
CA PRO A 60 -15.96 -2.55 13.38
C PRO A 60 -14.44 -2.41 13.15
N MET A 61 -13.88 -1.24 13.47
CA MET A 61 -12.46 -0.90 13.29
C MET A 61 -11.61 -1.12 14.53
N ALA A 62 -12.19 -1.60 15.63
CA ALA A 62 -11.42 -1.98 16.81
C ALA A 62 -10.27 -2.95 16.44
N PRO A 63 -9.07 -2.82 17.03
CA PRO A 63 -7.96 -3.73 16.77
C PRO A 63 -8.34 -5.20 16.96
N LYS A 64 -7.96 -6.04 16.00
CA LYS A 64 -8.21 -7.48 16.00
C LYS A 64 -6.88 -8.24 16.01
N ALA A 65 -6.87 -9.38 16.70
CA ALA A 65 -5.72 -10.27 16.69
C ALA A 65 -5.64 -10.99 15.32
N PRO A 66 -4.45 -11.07 14.70
CA PRO A 66 -4.25 -11.86 13.49
C PRO A 66 -4.30 -13.38 13.78
N HIS A 67 -4.28 -14.20 12.74
CA HIS A 67 -4.25 -15.67 12.89
C HIS A 67 -2.95 -16.17 13.54
N PHE A 68 -1.86 -15.45 13.34
CA PHE A 68 -0.56 -15.68 13.97
C PHE A 68 0.23 -14.36 14.03
N PRO A 69 1.32 -14.26 14.82
CA PRO A 69 2.14 -13.06 14.87
C PRO A 69 2.74 -12.72 13.50
N GLY A 70 2.22 -11.67 12.85
CA GLY A 70 2.77 -11.13 11.61
C GLY A 70 4.09 -10.41 11.85
N ARG A 71 4.92 -10.30 10.80
CA ARG A 71 6.12 -9.46 10.80
C ARG A 71 5.80 -7.99 10.48
N ALA A 72 4.78 -7.76 9.65
CA ALA A 72 4.32 -6.43 9.28
C ALA A 72 3.19 -5.98 10.20
N LYS A 73 3.33 -4.80 10.79
CA LYS A 73 2.23 -4.03 11.40
C LYS A 73 1.50 -3.18 10.38
N SER A 74 2.22 -2.71 9.36
CA SER A 74 1.69 -1.85 8.31
C SER A 74 2.25 -2.21 6.93
N VAL A 75 1.54 -1.81 5.89
CA VAL A 75 1.97 -1.93 4.48
C VAL A 75 2.00 -0.56 3.83
N ILE A 76 3.09 -0.25 3.13
CA ILE A 76 3.14 0.83 2.15
C ILE A 76 3.22 0.20 0.77
N TYR A 77 2.19 0.39 -0.05
CA TYR A 77 2.16 -0.12 -1.42
C TYR A 77 2.31 1.06 -2.39
N LEU A 78 3.39 1.03 -3.16
CA LEU A 78 3.72 1.97 -4.23
C LEU A 78 3.28 1.39 -5.58
N HIS A 79 2.13 1.80 -6.08
CA HIS A 79 1.60 1.33 -7.36
C HIS A 79 1.93 2.31 -8.49
N MET A 80 2.83 1.90 -9.38
CA MET A 80 3.23 2.67 -10.55
C MET A 80 2.23 2.37 -11.67
N ALA A 81 1.18 3.19 -11.75
CA ALA A 81 0.06 2.97 -12.65
C ALA A 81 0.46 3.25 -14.10
N GLY A 82 0.31 2.23 -14.95
CA GLY A 82 0.80 2.25 -16.31
C GLY A 82 1.87 1.19 -16.58
N ALA A 83 2.10 0.20 -15.72
CA ALA A 83 3.01 -0.92 -15.98
C ALA A 83 4.44 -0.50 -16.39
N PRO A 84 5.28 -0.07 -15.43
CA PRO A 84 6.65 0.35 -15.70
C PRO A 84 7.43 -0.77 -16.38
N SER A 85 8.20 -0.43 -17.40
CA SER A 85 8.97 -1.43 -18.12
C SER A 85 10.07 -2.04 -17.25
N GLN A 86 9.97 -3.34 -17.01
CA GLN A 86 10.97 -4.13 -16.29
C GLN A 86 12.33 -4.12 -17.01
N LEU A 87 12.30 -3.99 -18.34
CA LEU A 87 13.46 -4.02 -19.24
C LEU A 87 14.30 -2.74 -19.16
N GLU A 88 13.75 -1.67 -18.60
CA GLU A 88 14.44 -0.40 -18.38
C GLU A 88 14.82 -0.18 -16.91
N LEU A 89 14.36 -1.02 -15.97
CA LEU A 89 14.56 -0.82 -14.54
C LEU A 89 15.41 -1.91 -13.88
N PHE A 90 14.99 -3.17 -13.97
CA PHE A 90 15.47 -4.24 -13.08
C PHE A 90 15.88 -5.52 -13.82
N ASP A 91 15.57 -5.64 -15.10
CA ASP A 91 15.79 -6.86 -15.87
C ASP A 91 16.71 -6.63 -17.06
N TYR A 92 18.01 -6.71 -16.81
CA TYR A 92 19.02 -6.55 -17.85
C TYR A 92 19.02 -7.73 -18.83
N LYS A 93 18.78 -7.43 -20.12
CA LYS A 93 18.71 -8.41 -21.21
C LYS A 93 19.72 -8.09 -22.32
N PRO A 94 20.97 -8.57 -22.22
CA PRO A 94 22.01 -8.29 -23.23
C PRO A 94 21.70 -8.90 -24.60
N VAL A 95 20.96 -10.01 -24.66
CA VAL A 95 20.51 -10.60 -25.93
C VAL A 95 19.49 -9.69 -26.60
N LEU A 96 18.51 -9.16 -25.85
CA LEU A 96 17.56 -8.18 -26.37
C LEU A 96 18.25 -6.91 -26.91
N HIS A 97 19.29 -6.43 -26.22
CA HIS A 97 20.09 -5.30 -26.70
C HIS A 97 20.73 -5.57 -28.08
N LYS A 98 21.26 -6.78 -28.31
CA LYS A 98 21.82 -7.18 -29.62
C LYS A 98 20.77 -7.26 -30.73
N LEU A 99 19.52 -7.57 -30.36
CA LEU A 99 18.40 -7.67 -31.29
C LEU A 99 17.75 -6.32 -31.61
N HIS A 100 18.15 -5.23 -30.96
CA HIS A 100 17.54 -3.92 -31.18
C HIS A 100 17.46 -3.55 -32.68
N ASN A 101 16.30 -3.05 -33.10
CA ASN A 101 15.94 -2.70 -34.49
C ASN A 101 15.84 -3.88 -35.48
N GLN A 102 16.08 -5.12 -35.06
CA GLN A 102 15.81 -6.29 -35.90
C GLN A 102 14.32 -6.63 -35.88
N LEU A 103 13.80 -7.25 -36.94
CA LEU A 103 12.41 -7.70 -36.97
C LEU A 103 12.17 -8.80 -35.92
N CYS A 104 11.02 -8.73 -35.26
CA CYS A 104 10.59 -9.71 -34.29
C CYS A 104 10.41 -11.09 -34.97
N PRO A 105 11.04 -12.16 -34.44
CA PRO A 105 10.84 -13.51 -34.96
C PRO A 105 9.35 -13.93 -34.95
N PRO A 106 8.85 -14.60 -36.01
CA PRO A 106 7.45 -15.04 -36.06
C PRO A 106 7.01 -15.91 -34.87
N SER A 107 7.92 -16.68 -34.29
CA SER A 107 7.66 -17.54 -33.13
C SER A 107 7.25 -16.77 -31.87
N LEU A 108 7.55 -15.47 -31.77
CA LEU A 108 7.12 -14.61 -30.66
C LEU A 108 5.75 -13.95 -30.89
N LEU A 109 5.19 -14.10 -32.10
CA LEU A 109 3.91 -13.51 -32.50
C LEU A 109 2.83 -14.58 -32.66
N GLU A 110 3.21 -15.80 -33.06
CA GLU A 110 2.28 -16.89 -33.34
C GLU A 110 1.43 -17.26 -32.11
N GLY A 111 0.11 -17.22 -32.27
CA GLY A 111 -0.85 -17.54 -31.21
C GLY A 111 -0.96 -16.50 -30.08
N LYS A 112 -0.33 -15.34 -30.22
CA LYS A 112 -0.34 -14.27 -29.21
C LYS A 112 -1.31 -13.16 -29.57
N THR A 113 -1.90 -12.55 -28.54
CA THR A 113 -2.75 -11.36 -28.67
C THR A 113 -2.09 -10.21 -27.93
N PHE A 114 -1.84 -9.12 -28.66
CA PHE A 114 -1.26 -7.90 -28.14
C PHE A 114 -2.30 -6.78 -28.13
N ALA A 115 -2.19 -5.84 -27.19
CA ALA A 115 -3.15 -4.75 -27.09
C ALA A 115 -3.09 -3.87 -28.37
N PHE A 116 -1.89 -3.47 -28.78
CA PHE A 116 -1.70 -2.50 -29.87
C PHE A 116 -0.84 -3.01 -31.03
N ILE A 117 0.16 -3.87 -30.79
CA ILE A 117 1.04 -4.39 -31.84
C ILE A 117 0.22 -5.07 -32.94
N ARG A 118 0.45 -4.64 -34.18
CA ARG A 118 -0.12 -5.24 -35.40
C ARG A 118 0.99 -5.45 -36.43
N GLY A 119 0.97 -6.60 -37.11
CA GLY A 119 2.00 -6.97 -38.08
C GLY A 119 3.29 -7.44 -37.40
N VAL A 120 4.44 -7.19 -38.02
CA VAL A 120 5.76 -7.61 -37.50
C VAL A 120 6.48 -6.41 -36.89
N PRO A 121 6.53 -6.27 -35.55
CA PRO A 121 7.27 -5.19 -34.91
C PRO A 121 8.78 -5.40 -34.98
N LYS A 122 9.55 -4.38 -34.61
CA LYS A 122 10.99 -4.51 -34.32
C LYS A 122 11.20 -4.88 -32.86
N MET A 123 12.30 -5.58 -32.56
CA MET A 123 12.76 -5.77 -31.20
C MET A 123 13.33 -4.47 -30.64
N LEU A 124 13.06 -4.20 -29.36
CA LEU A 124 13.49 -3.00 -28.66
C LEU A 124 14.42 -3.37 -27.50
N GLY A 125 15.73 -3.17 -27.72
CA GLY A 125 16.76 -3.20 -26.68
C GLY A 125 16.43 -2.28 -25.51
N PRO A 126 16.96 -2.55 -24.30
CA PRO A 126 16.90 -1.60 -23.20
C PRO A 126 17.46 -0.23 -23.59
N GLN A 127 16.77 0.85 -23.22
CA GLN A 127 17.23 2.23 -23.46
C GLN A 127 17.96 2.85 -22.24
N ALA A 128 18.38 2.00 -21.31
CA ALA A 128 19.10 2.37 -20.09
C ALA A 128 20.39 1.56 -19.94
N GLU A 129 21.35 2.10 -19.19
CA GLU A 129 22.56 1.36 -18.82
C GLU A 129 22.34 0.57 -17.54
N PHE A 130 22.88 -0.65 -17.44
CA PHE A 130 22.69 -1.51 -16.29
C PHE A 130 24.01 -1.80 -15.57
N LYS A 131 23.95 -1.83 -14.24
CA LYS A 131 25.06 -2.24 -13.38
C LYS A 131 24.53 -3.13 -12.26
N GLN A 132 25.35 -4.10 -11.83
CA GLN A 132 25.09 -4.83 -10.60
C GLN A 132 25.33 -3.90 -9.40
N ARG A 133 24.43 -3.95 -8.42
CA ARG A 133 24.42 -3.06 -7.26
C ARG A 133 24.47 -3.85 -5.97
N GLY A 134 25.10 -3.26 -4.96
CA GLY A 134 25.22 -3.84 -3.63
C GLY A 134 25.96 -5.17 -3.60
N GLU A 135 25.87 -5.85 -2.47
CA GLU A 135 26.36 -7.23 -2.27
C GLU A 135 25.45 -8.27 -2.92
N SER A 136 24.17 -7.95 -3.09
CA SER A 136 23.18 -8.77 -3.78
C SER A 136 23.49 -8.99 -5.26
N GLY A 137 24.29 -8.09 -5.86
CA GLY A 137 24.60 -8.12 -7.29
C GLY A 137 23.36 -7.90 -8.18
N ALA A 138 22.30 -7.30 -7.64
CA ALA A 138 21.06 -7.05 -8.36
C ALA A 138 21.30 -6.08 -9.52
N TRP A 139 20.72 -6.38 -10.69
CA TRP A 139 20.78 -5.50 -11.84
C TRP A 139 19.78 -4.36 -11.68
N ILE A 140 20.27 -3.12 -11.63
CA ILE A 140 19.44 -1.91 -11.57
C ILE A 140 20.00 -0.92 -12.59
N SER A 141 19.12 -0.31 -13.37
CA SER A 141 19.51 0.65 -14.40
C SER A 141 20.01 1.98 -13.82
N ASP A 142 20.67 2.77 -14.65
CA ASP A 142 21.13 4.13 -14.37
C ASP A 142 19.97 5.15 -14.23
N HIS A 143 18.75 4.74 -14.52
CA HIS A 143 17.55 5.56 -14.33
C HIS A 143 17.13 5.66 -12.86
N LEU A 144 17.57 4.72 -12.02
CA LEU A 144 17.27 4.66 -10.59
C LEU A 144 18.54 4.73 -9.71
N PRO A 145 19.39 5.77 -9.84
CA PRO A 145 20.66 5.86 -9.14
C PRO A 145 20.53 5.91 -7.61
N HIS A 146 19.45 6.47 -7.06
CA HIS A 146 19.22 6.52 -5.62
C HIS A 146 18.72 5.18 -5.09
N LEU A 147 17.72 4.56 -5.73
CA LEU A 147 17.21 3.25 -5.32
C LEU A 147 18.29 2.17 -5.42
N ALA A 148 19.21 2.30 -6.38
CA ALA A 148 20.37 1.43 -6.52
C ALA A 148 21.24 1.34 -5.24
N THR A 149 21.23 2.36 -4.38
CA THR A 149 21.94 2.35 -3.09
C THR A 149 21.26 1.47 -2.03
N MET A 150 19.99 1.11 -2.25
CA MET A 150 19.16 0.28 -1.39
C MET A 150 18.95 -1.13 -1.94
N ALA A 151 19.71 -1.54 -2.97
CA ALA A 151 19.57 -2.85 -3.62
C ALA A 151 19.58 -4.03 -2.63
N ASP A 152 20.43 -3.93 -1.60
CA ASP A 152 20.58 -5.00 -0.59
C ASP A 152 19.45 -5.04 0.43
N GLU A 153 18.53 -4.07 0.46
CA GLU A 153 17.32 -4.13 1.30
C GLU A 153 16.12 -4.70 0.54
N ILE A 154 16.24 -4.89 -0.77
CA ILE A 154 15.13 -5.18 -1.67
C ILE A 154 15.15 -6.65 -2.11
N SER A 155 13.96 -7.27 -2.13
CA SER A 155 13.71 -8.56 -2.77
C SER A 155 12.98 -8.39 -4.09
N PHE A 156 13.60 -8.77 -5.20
CA PHE A 156 12.98 -8.72 -6.52
C PHE A 156 12.17 -9.99 -6.83
N LEU A 157 11.00 -9.82 -7.43
CA LEU A 157 10.17 -10.87 -8.02
C LEU A 157 10.19 -10.66 -9.54
N LYS A 158 10.99 -11.43 -10.29
CA LYS A 158 11.21 -11.20 -11.73
C LYS A 158 10.23 -11.92 -12.65
N GLY A 159 9.54 -12.94 -12.13
CA GLY A 159 8.65 -13.81 -12.90
C GLY A 159 7.17 -13.57 -12.62
N VAL A 160 6.75 -12.33 -12.34
CA VAL A 160 5.33 -12.03 -12.08
C VAL A 160 4.53 -12.13 -13.37
N GLN A 161 3.37 -12.76 -13.31
CA GLN A 161 2.47 -12.96 -14.45
C GLN A 161 1.04 -12.54 -14.11
N THR A 162 0.32 -12.13 -15.14
CA THR A 162 -1.11 -11.81 -15.09
C THR A 162 -1.78 -12.36 -16.33
N ASP A 163 -3.11 -12.35 -16.37
CA ASP A 163 -3.92 -12.65 -17.55
C ASP A 163 -4.63 -11.41 -18.11
N GLN A 164 -4.39 -10.24 -17.49
CA GLN A 164 -5.01 -8.97 -17.86
C GLN A 164 -4.00 -8.08 -18.60
N PHE A 165 -4.28 -7.78 -19.87
CA PHE A 165 -3.47 -6.89 -20.70
C PHE A 165 -4.03 -5.46 -20.79
N ASN A 166 -5.13 -5.14 -20.09
CA ASN A 166 -5.72 -3.79 -20.07
C ASN A 166 -5.59 -3.19 -18.67
N HIS A 167 -5.24 -1.90 -18.59
CA HIS A 167 -4.97 -1.21 -17.32
C HIS A 167 -6.09 -1.37 -16.29
N GLY A 168 -7.33 -1.02 -16.62
CA GLY A 168 -8.45 -1.11 -15.67
C GLY A 168 -8.61 -2.51 -15.04
N PRO A 169 -8.85 -3.56 -15.85
CA PRO A 169 -8.94 -4.94 -15.35
C PRO A 169 -7.67 -5.42 -14.62
N ALA A 170 -6.48 -5.07 -15.10
CA ALA A 170 -5.22 -5.47 -14.47
C ALA A 170 -5.00 -4.79 -13.11
N GLN A 171 -5.31 -3.49 -13.00
CA GLN A 171 -5.30 -2.74 -11.75
C GLN A 171 -6.31 -3.34 -10.75
N LEU A 172 -7.51 -3.71 -11.20
CA LEU A 172 -8.47 -4.40 -10.35
C LEU A 172 -7.93 -5.76 -9.86
N LEU A 173 -7.31 -6.55 -10.74
CA LEU A 173 -6.71 -7.81 -10.35
C LEU A 173 -5.60 -7.61 -9.30
N MET A 174 -4.69 -6.67 -9.54
CA MET A 174 -3.62 -6.33 -8.60
C MET A 174 -4.11 -5.89 -7.25
N GLN A 175 -5.24 -5.19 -7.18
CA GLN A 175 -5.69 -4.57 -5.94
C GLN A 175 -6.78 -5.36 -5.24
N THR A 176 -7.56 -6.17 -5.95
CA THR A 176 -8.75 -6.87 -5.41
C THR A 176 -8.74 -8.40 -5.62
N GLY A 177 -7.69 -8.92 -6.27
CA GLY A 177 -7.58 -10.34 -6.60
C GLY A 177 -8.54 -10.79 -7.71
N SER A 178 -9.16 -9.85 -8.43
CA SER A 178 -10.09 -10.11 -9.52
C SER A 178 -10.07 -8.98 -10.54
N ALA A 179 -10.12 -9.32 -11.82
CA ALA A 179 -10.24 -8.34 -12.91
C ALA A 179 -11.64 -7.70 -13.02
N ARG A 180 -12.63 -8.24 -12.31
CA ARG A 180 -14.01 -7.75 -12.28
C ARG A 180 -14.25 -6.84 -11.08
N LEU A 181 -15.10 -5.83 -11.29
CA LEU A 181 -15.57 -4.91 -10.26
C LEU A 181 -16.34 -5.61 -9.12
N GLY A 182 -16.40 -4.95 -7.97
CA GLY A 182 -17.22 -5.35 -6.83
C GLY A 182 -16.49 -6.15 -5.74
N ARG A 183 -15.21 -6.49 -5.95
CA ARG A 183 -14.40 -7.14 -4.91
C ARG A 183 -13.68 -6.13 -4.01
N PRO A 184 -13.51 -6.45 -2.71
CA PRO A 184 -12.76 -5.61 -1.79
C PRO A 184 -11.29 -5.55 -2.16
N SER A 185 -10.69 -4.38 -1.99
CA SER A 185 -9.24 -4.21 -2.16
C SER A 185 -8.43 -4.87 -1.05
N ILE A 186 -7.14 -5.10 -1.30
CA ILE A 186 -6.19 -5.67 -0.32
C ILE A 186 -6.08 -4.82 0.95
N GLY A 187 -6.13 -3.48 0.83
CA GLY A 187 -6.15 -2.58 1.98
C GLY A 187 -7.42 -2.78 2.82
N SER A 188 -8.57 -2.95 2.17
CA SER A 188 -9.84 -3.25 2.84
C SER A 188 -9.79 -4.58 3.59
N TRP A 189 -9.20 -5.62 2.98
CA TRP A 189 -8.98 -6.92 3.64
C TRP A 189 -8.03 -6.81 4.84
N ALA A 190 -6.96 -6.03 4.72
CA ALA A 190 -6.01 -5.80 5.82
C ALA A 190 -6.71 -5.13 7.02
N THR A 191 -7.50 -4.07 6.79
CA THR A 191 -8.26 -3.41 7.86
C THR A 191 -9.42 -4.25 8.38
N TYR A 192 -10.06 -5.06 7.54
CA TYR A 192 -11.08 -6.01 7.99
C TYR A 192 -10.51 -7.02 8.98
N GLY A 193 -9.33 -7.56 8.65
CA GLY A 193 -8.65 -8.55 9.47
C GLY A 193 -8.03 -7.98 10.76
N LEU A 194 -7.42 -6.79 10.70
CA LEU A 194 -6.65 -6.21 11.82
C LEU A 194 -7.34 -5.06 12.57
N GLY A 195 -8.38 -4.46 12.00
CA GLY A 195 -8.89 -3.16 12.46
C GLY A 195 -7.86 -2.04 12.27
N SER A 196 -7.95 -0.99 13.09
CA SER A 196 -7.00 0.13 13.16
C SER A 196 -6.48 0.28 14.59
N GLU A 197 -5.18 0.45 14.76
CA GLU A 197 -4.58 0.82 16.06
C GLU A 197 -4.73 2.31 16.36
N ASN A 198 -5.10 3.11 15.36
CA ASN A 198 -5.36 4.53 15.51
C ASN A 198 -6.87 4.80 15.42
N SER A 199 -7.43 5.37 16.48
CA SER A 199 -8.85 5.72 16.55
C SER A 199 -9.19 7.09 15.94
N ASN A 200 -8.17 7.86 15.52
CA ASN A 200 -8.28 9.21 14.99
C ASN A 200 -7.92 9.32 13.49
N LEU A 201 -7.32 8.27 12.91
CA LEU A 201 -6.98 8.17 11.49
C LEU A 201 -7.65 6.96 10.84
N PRO A 202 -7.94 7.02 9.53
CA PRO A 202 -8.36 5.83 8.79
C PRO A 202 -7.31 4.72 8.84
N GLY A 203 -7.74 3.47 8.99
CA GLY A 203 -6.84 2.32 8.92
C GLY A 203 -6.25 2.09 7.52
N PHE A 204 -6.93 2.57 6.47
CA PHE A 204 -6.51 2.48 5.08
C PHE A 204 -6.56 3.86 4.40
N VAL A 205 -5.39 4.38 4.04
CA VAL A 205 -5.23 5.70 3.39
C VAL A 205 -4.70 5.53 1.96
N VAL A 206 -5.21 6.34 1.05
CA VAL A 206 -4.81 6.37 -0.36
C VAL A 206 -4.27 7.74 -0.71
N LEU A 207 -3.11 7.78 -1.36
CA LEU A 207 -2.48 8.99 -1.88
C LEU A 207 -2.28 8.83 -3.39
N THR A 208 -2.64 9.87 -4.16
CA THR A 208 -2.52 9.84 -5.62
C THR A 208 -1.58 10.95 -6.09
N SER A 209 -0.79 10.67 -7.13
CA SER A 209 0.03 11.62 -7.86
C SER A 209 0.04 11.30 -9.36
N GLY A 210 0.61 12.21 -10.16
CA GLY A 210 0.70 12.06 -11.62
C GLY A 210 -0.50 12.63 -12.37
N GLY A 211 -1.34 13.44 -11.70
CA GLY A 211 -2.40 14.23 -12.33
C GLY A 211 -3.63 13.44 -12.80
N LYS A 212 -3.66 12.12 -12.62
CA LYS A 212 -4.78 11.26 -13.00
C LYS A 212 -5.01 10.17 -11.96
N THR A 213 -6.27 9.82 -11.72
CA THR A 213 -6.61 8.62 -10.93
C THR A 213 -6.36 7.34 -11.75
N PRO A 214 -6.17 6.17 -11.11
CA PRO A 214 -6.10 4.90 -11.83
C PRO A 214 -7.30 4.69 -12.75
N ASP A 215 -7.11 3.95 -13.84
CA ASP A 215 -8.14 3.72 -14.87
C ASP A 215 -9.35 2.95 -14.36
N ALA A 216 -9.13 2.07 -13.37
CA ALA A 216 -10.21 1.38 -12.67
C ALA A 216 -10.94 2.25 -11.63
N GLY A 217 -10.54 3.51 -11.48
CA GLY A 217 -11.15 4.49 -10.57
C GLY A 217 -11.05 4.06 -9.10
N LYS A 218 -11.98 4.54 -8.28
CA LYS A 218 -12.00 4.31 -6.83
C LYS A 218 -12.17 2.83 -6.44
N SER A 219 -12.59 1.98 -7.37
CA SER A 219 -12.80 0.54 -7.14
C SER A 219 -11.52 -0.17 -6.71
N VAL A 220 -10.34 0.35 -7.08
CA VAL A 220 -9.04 -0.23 -6.69
C VAL A 220 -8.69 -0.05 -5.21
N TRP A 221 -9.46 0.77 -4.46
CA TRP A 221 -9.36 0.87 -3.00
C TRP A 221 -10.75 0.79 -2.33
N GLY A 222 -11.72 0.17 -3.02
CA GLY A 222 -13.08 0.01 -2.52
C GLY A 222 -13.21 -1.08 -1.46
N SER A 223 -14.25 -1.00 -0.62
CA SER A 223 -14.62 -2.08 0.29
C SER A 223 -15.34 -3.23 -0.41
N GLY A 224 -15.85 -3.02 -1.64
CA GLY A 224 -16.61 -4.04 -2.36
C GLY A 224 -17.83 -4.48 -1.55
N PHE A 225 -17.94 -5.78 -1.27
CA PHE A 225 -18.98 -6.33 -0.40
C PHE A 225 -18.63 -6.33 1.10
N LEU A 226 -17.42 -5.90 1.50
CA LEU A 226 -17.12 -5.67 2.90
C LEU A 226 -17.83 -4.38 3.36
N PRO A 227 -18.17 -4.26 4.66
CA PRO A 227 -18.73 -3.04 5.23
C PRO A 227 -17.94 -1.79 4.84
N SER A 228 -18.64 -0.69 4.58
CA SER A 228 -18.06 0.54 4.01
C SER A 228 -17.01 1.21 4.90
N VAL A 229 -16.98 0.87 6.19
CA VAL A 229 -15.96 1.32 7.15
C VAL A 229 -14.53 0.90 6.78
N TYR A 230 -14.36 -0.18 6.00
CA TYR A 230 -13.05 -0.68 5.54
C TYR A 230 -12.61 -0.08 4.20
N GLN A 231 -13.35 0.89 3.65
CA GLN A 231 -12.99 1.54 2.40
C GLN A 231 -11.74 2.43 2.56
N GLY A 232 -10.87 2.45 1.55
CA GLY A 232 -9.73 3.36 1.52
C GLY A 232 -10.16 4.82 1.46
N VAL A 233 -9.56 5.65 2.32
CA VAL A 233 -9.80 7.09 2.36
C VAL A 233 -8.72 7.80 1.54
N GLN A 234 -9.11 8.37 0.41
CA GLN A 234 -8.20 9.18 -0.40
C GLN A 234 -7.91 10.50 0.29
N CYS A 235 -6.63 10.75 0.59
CA CYS A 235 -6.13 12.00 1.12
C CYS A 235 -5.38 12.79 0.03
N ARG A 236 -5.59 14.10 -0.02
CA ARG A 236 -4.94 15.02 -0.95
C ARG A 236 -3.73 15.66 -0.29
N THR A 237 -2.72 15.95 -1.09
CA THR A 237 -1.50 16.66 -0.65
C THR A 237 -1.52 18.15 -0.96
N GLN A 238 -2.60 18.61 -1.58
CA GLN A 238 -2.86 20.01 -1.88
C GLN A 238 -4.29 20.37 -1.48
N GLY A 239 -4.42 21.49 -0.76
CA GLY A 239 -5.70 21.94 -0.21
C GLY A 239 -6.14 21.08 0.97
N ASP A 240 -7.45 20.94 1.16
CA ASP A 240 -8.01 20.10 2.22
C ASP A 240 -7.62 18.63 2.00
N PRO A 241 -6.94 17.98 2.98
CA PRO A 241 -6.53 16.60 2.84
C PRO A 241 -7.69 15.65 2.58
N VAL A 242 -8.83 15.89 3.22
CA VAL A 242 -10.08 15.18 2.94
C VAL A 242 -11.12 16.22 2.59
N LEU A 243 -11.79 16.04 1.44
CA LEU A 243 -12.82 16.97 0.98
C LEU A 243 -13.95 17.08 2.00
N PHE A 244 -14.39 18.31 2.25
CA PHE A 244 -15.50 18.63 3.16
C PHE A 244 -15.29 18.18 4.61
N LEU A 245 -14.03 17.99 5.02
CA LEU A 245 -13.70 17.67 6.40
C LEU A 245 -13.85 18.89 7.31
N SER A 246 -13.52 20.08 6.81
CA SER A 246 -13.62 21.35 7.54
C SER A 246 -15.07 21.70 7.92
N ASP A 247 -15.27 22.30 9.08
CA ASP A 247 -16.59 22.78 9.52
C ASP A 247 -16.99 24.05 8.74
N PRO A 248 -18.27 24.18 8.32
CA PRO A 248 -18.76 25.40 7.67
C PRO A 248 -18.78 26.60 8.63
N ASP A 249 -18.75 27.82 8.06
CA ASP A 249 -18.75 29.06 8.84
C ASP A 249 -19.91 29.12 9.84
N GLY A 250 -19.59 29.46 11.10
CA GLY A 250 -20.55 29.52 12.20
C GLY A 250 -20.82 28.19 12.91
N MET A 251 -20.26 27.07 12.42
CA MET A 251 -20.33 25.78 13.11
C MET A 251 -19.15 25.63 14.07
N ASN A 252 -19.38 25.87 15.36
CA ASN A 252 -18.37 25.58 16.38
C ASN A 252 -18.31 24.09 16.71
N ARG A 253 -17.23 23.67 17.36
CA ARG A 253 -16.94 22.25 17.61
C ARG A 253 -17.95 21.57 18.54
N ASP A 254 -18.51 22.29 19.52
CA ASP A 254 -19.53 21.75 20.41
C ASP A 254 -20.85 21.51 19.68
N LEU A 255 -21.23 22.44 18.79
CA LEU A 255 -22.38 22.30 17.92
C LEU A 255 -22.19 21.14 16.95
N ARG A 256 -21.01 21.03 16.33
CA ARG A 256 -20.66 19.90 15.44
C ARG A 256 -20.78 18.56 16.16
N LYS A 257 -20.21 18.46 17.36
CA LYS A 257 -20.28 17.26 18.21
C LYS A 257 -21.74 16.91 18.54
N ALA A 258 -22.55 17.90 18.92
CA ALA A 258 -23.96 17.70 19.22
C ALA A 258 -24.76 17.25 17.98
N SER A 259 -24.48 17.81 16.80
CA SER A 259 -25.10 17.38 15.53
C SER A 259 -24.78 15.92 15.20
N ILE A 260 -23.50 15.52 15.32
CA ILE A 260 -23.08 14.13 15.07
C ILE A 260 -23.69 13.19 16.11
N GLN A 261 -23.76 13.60 17.37
CA GLN A 261 -24.42 12.82 18.42
C GLN A 261 -25.90 12.59 18.09
N ALA A 262 -26.63 13.63 17.69
CA ALA A 262 -28.04 13.50 17.31
C ALA A 262 -28.24 12.58 16.10
N ILE A 263 -27.40 12.69 15.07
CA ILE A 263 -27.40 11.77 13.91
C ILE A 263 -27.15 10.33 14.36
N ASN A 264 -26.16 10.12 15.25
CA ASN A 264 -25.83 8.80 15.76
C ASN A 264 -26.94 8.21 16.62
N ASP A 265 -27.64 9.02 17.41
CA ASP A 265 -28.78 8.57 18.22
C ASP A 265 -29.96 8.12 17.33
N ILE A 266 -30.22 8.83 16.22
CA ILE A 266 -31.20 8.40 15.21
C ILE A 266 -30.76 7.10 14.53
N ASN A 267 -29.49 7.02 14.09
CA ASN A 267 -28.97 5.80 13.47
C ASN A 267 -29.02 4.60 14.44
N LYS A 268 -28.82 4.79 15.75
CA LYS A 268 -28.97 3.72 16.74
C LYS A 268 -30.41 3.23 16.83
N GLN A 269 -31.39 4.14 16.85
CA GLN A 269 -32.81 3.77 16.83
C GLN A 269 -33.19 3.00 15.56
N GLU A 270 -32.64 3.41 14.41
CA GLU A 270 -32.82 2.72 13.13
C GLU A 270 -32.21 1.31 13.17
N TYR A 271 -30.99 1.18 13.72
CA TYR A 271 -30.35 -0.12 13.90
C TYR A 271 -31.14 -1.03 14.84
N ASP A 272 -31.64 -0.51 15.96
CA ASP A 272 -32.47 -1.28 16.90
C ASP A 272 -33.78 -1.75 16.25
N SER A 273 -34.27 -1.04 15.23
CA SER A 273 -35.49 -1.36 14.49
C SER A 273 -35.27 -2.38 13.37
N PHE A 274 -34.19 -2.24 12.58
CA PHE A 274 -33.98 -3.00 11.35
C PHE A 274 -32.80 -3.97 11.39
N GLY A 275 -31.83 -3.76 12.29
CA GLY A 275 -30.65 -4.60 12.47
C GLY A 275 -29.63 -4.57 11.34
N ASP A 276 -29.69 -3.61 10.41
CA ASP A 276 -28.76 -3.49 9.28
C ASP A 276 -27.34 -3.09 9.77
N PRO A 277 -26.32 -3.96 9.62
CA PRO A 277 -24.94 -3.65 10.01
C PRO A 277 -24.35 -2.41 9.32
N GLU A 278 -24.86 -2.02 8.15
CA GLU A 278 -24.39 -0.81 7.46
C GLU A 278 -24.73 0.46 8.25
N THR A 279 -25.78 0.45 9.09
CA THR A 279 -26.09 1.56 9.99
C THR A 279 -24.99 1.76 11.04
N ILE A 280 -24.40 0.69 11.56
CA ILE A 280 -23.25 0.75 12.47
C ILE A 280 -22.00 1.29 11.74
N ALA A 281 -21.79 0.87 10.50
CA ALA A 281 -20.68 1.38 9.69
C ALA A 281 -20.80 2.90 9.47
N ARG A 282 -22.02 3.40 9.21
CA ARG A 282 -22.30 4.84 9.08
C ARG A 282 -22.04 5.62 10.35
N ILE A 283 -22.49 5.12 11.51
CA ILE A 283 -22.19 5.72 12.83
C ILE A 283 -20.67 5.85 12.99
N SER A 284 -19.94 4.77 12.75
CA SER A 284 -18.48 4.71 12.88
C SER A 284 -17.79 5.70 11.94
N GLN A 285 -18.28 5.85 10.70
CA GLN A 285 -17.77 6.81 9.72
C GLN A 285 -17.98 8.27 10.17
N TYR A 286 -19.15 8.62 10.71
CA TYR A 286 -19.39 9.98 11.21
C TYR A 286 -18.48 10.32 12.40
N GLU A 287 -18.27 9.38 13.31
CA GLU A 287 -17.36 9.57 14.44
C GLU A 287 -15.91 9.67 14.01
N LEU A 288 -15.48 8.84 13.05
CA LEU A 288 -14.14 8.92 12.47
C LEU A 288 -13.94 10.26 11.77
N ALA A 289 -14.90 10.71 10.96
CA ALA A 289 -14.84 12.02 10.29
C ALA A 289 -14.68 13.16 11.31
N PHE A 290 -15.40 13.14 12.42
CA PHE A 290 -15.24 14.13 13.49
C PHE A 290 -13.84 14.13 14.11
N LYS A 291 -13.28 12.95 14.40
CA LYS A 291 -11.93 12.83 14.98
C LYS A 291 -10.84 13.26 13.99
N MET A 292 -11.04 12.93 12.71
CA MET A 292 -10.15 13.28 11.62
C MET A 292 -9.99 14.79 11.45
N GLN A 293 -11.00 15.61 11.79
CA GLN A 293 -10.95 17.08 11.68
C GLN A 293 -9.75 17.71 12.42
N ILE A 294 -9.22 17.05 13.43
CA ILE A 294 -8.08 17.54 14.23
C ILE A 294 -6.79 16.85 13.78
N SER A 295 -6.85 15.53 13.66
CA SER A 295 -5.65 14.69 13.57
C SER A 295 -5.10 14.63 12.14
N VAL A 296 -5.99 14.62 11.14
CA VAL A 296 -5.57 14.54 9.74
C VAL A 296 -4.79 15.77 9.31
N PRO A 297 -5.22 17.02 9.58
CA PRO A 297 -4.42 18.20 9.24
C PRO A 297 -3.00 18.17 9.81
N GLU A 298 -2.82 17.70 11.05
CA GLU A 298 -1.50 17.61 11.67
C GLU A 298 -0.60 16.56 11.01
N VAL A 299 -1.12 15.35 10.78
CA VAL A 299 -0.35 14.25 10.17
C VAL A 299 -0.05 14.52 8.70
N MET A 300 -0.97 15.20 8.00
CA MET A 300 -0.82 15.57 6.60
C MET A 300 0.04 16.83 6.39
N ASP A 301 0.34 17.57 7.45
CA ASP A 301 1.22 18.73 7.40
C ASP A 301 2.69 18.29 7.45
N ILE A 302 3.28 18.21 6.25
CA ILE A 302 4.72 17.95 6.10
C ILE A 302 5.57 19.21 6.21
N SER A 303 4.99 20.42 6.24
CA SER A 303 5.77 21.68 6.23
C SER A 303 6.62 21.89 7.48
N LYS A 304 6.32 21.14 8.55
CA LYS A 304 7.03 21.15 9.83
C LYS A 304 8.18 20.15 9.89
N GLU A 305 8.36 19.30 8.87
CA GLU A 305 9.50 18.40 8.84
C GLU A 305 10.81 19.20 8.68
N PRO A 306 11.92 18.75 9.27
CA PRO A 306 13.20 19.44 9.14
C PRO A 306 13.66 19.54 7.67
N GLU A 307 14.41 20.60 7.34
CA GLU A 307 14.90 20.83 5.96
C GLU A 307 15.67 19.63 5.40
N TYR A 308 16.49 18.96 6.22
CA TYR A 308 17.24 17.78 5.75
C TYR A 308 16.34 16.61 5.33
N ILE A 309 15.11 16.50 5.86
CA ILE A 309 14.12 15.51 5.43
C ILE A 309 13.52 15.94 4.08
N HIS A 310 13.22 17.23 3.93
CA HIS A 310 12.75 17.77 2.65
C HIS A 310 13.79 17.58 1.54
N GLU A 311 15.06 17.81 1.87
CA GLU A 311 16.18 17.49 1.01
C GLU A 311 16.26 15.99 0.78
N LEU A 312 16.22 15.11 1.78
CA LEU A 312 16.33 13.67 1.56
C LEU A 312 15.32 13.16 0.50
N TYR A 313 14.04 13.54 0.64
CA TYR A 313 12.97 13.13 -0.27
C TYR A 313 12.89 13.94 -1.57
N GLY A 314 13.35 15.20 -1.57
CA GLY A 314 13.10 16.15 -2.67
C GLY A 314 11.67 16.70 -2.69
N THR A 315 11.04 16.81 -1.52
CA THR A 315 9.65 17.27 -1.39
C THR A 315 9.47 18.75 -1.70
N LYS A 316 8.25 19.13 -2.10
CA LYS A 316 7.83 20.53 -2.26
C LYS A 316 6.47 20.70 -1.57
N PRO A 317 6.43 21.05 -0.27
CA PRO A 317 5.19 21.16 0.49
C PRO A 317 4.14 22.04 -0.20
N GLY A 318 2.86 21.67 -0.07
CA GLY A 318 1.73 22.40 -0.66
C GLY A 318 1.47 22.14 -2.15
N LYS A 319 2.23 21.24 -2.79
CA LYS A 319 2.01 20.80 -4.17
C LYS A 319 1.71 19.30 -4.23
N GLU A 320 0.92 18.88 -5.20
CA GLU A 320 0.85 17.46 -5.55
C GLU A 320 2.22 16.98 -6.05
N SER A 321 2.79 15.98 -5.40
CA SER A 321 3.98 15.29 -5.90
C SER A 321 4.13 13.93 -5.23
N PHE A 322 4.73 12.98 -5.96
CA PHE A 322 5.02 11.65 -5.43
C PHE A 322 5.99 11.72 -4.22
N ALA A 323 6.94 12.66 -4.22
CA ALA A 323 7.85 12.86 -3.10
C ALA A 323 7.13 13.23 -1.79
N ASN A 324 6.15 14.14 -1.87
CA ASN A 324 5.31 14.48 -0.71
C ASN A 324 4.50 13.25 -0.25
N ASN A 325 3.97 12.46 -1.19
CA ASN A 325 3.24 11.23 -0.86
C ASN A 325 4.12 10.22 -0.12
N CYS A 326 5.39 10.03 -0.52
CA CYS A 326 6.30 9.13 0.17
C CYS A 326 6.60 9.58 1.61
N LEU A 327 6.85 10.89 1.82
CA LEU A 327 7.07 11.44 3.16
C LEU A 327 5.83 11.29 4.04
N LEU A 328 4.64 11.55 3.48
CA LEU A 328 3.37 11.31 4.16
C LEU A 328 3.16 9.85 4.49
N ALA A 329 3.53 8.93 3.60
CA ALA A 329 3.41 7.50 3.86
C ALA A 329 4.19 7.09 5.12
N ARG A 330 5.42 7.60 5.28
CA ARG A 330 6.20 7.40 6.50
C ARG A 330 5.47 7.93 7.73
N LYS A 331 4.97 9.18 7.69
CA LYS A 331 4.24 9.79 8.82
C LYS A 331 2.96 9.01 9.18
N LEU A 332 2.24 8.52 8.17
CA LEU A 332 0.99 7.77 8.34
C LEU A 332 1.25 6.42 9.02
N VAL A 333 2.26 5.65 8.59
CA VAL A 333 2.59 4.37 9.26
C VAL A 333 3.17 4.60 10.65
N GLU A 334 3.98 5.65 10.84
CA GLU A 334 4.47 6.08 12.17
C GLU A 334 3.31 6.47 13.09
N SER A 335 2.22 6.98 12.53
CA SER A 335 0.98 7.30 13.25
C SER A 335 0.03 6.10 13.38
N GLY A 336 0.43 4.88 12.99
CA GLY A 336 -0.37 3.66 13.17
C GLY A 336 -1.41 3.39 12.08
N VAL A 337 -1.31 4.00 10.91
CA VAL A 337 -2.11 3.60 9.73
C VAL A 337 -1.63 2.24 9.23
N ARG A 338 -2.55 1.27 9.10
CA ARG A 338 -2.26 -0.12 8.73
C ARG A 338 -1.89 -0.28 7.26
N PHE A 339 -2.57 0.44 6.38
CA PHE A 339 -2.35 0.31 4.95
C PHE A 339 -2.29 1.68 4.30
N VAL A 340 -1.18 1.98 3.65
CA VAL A 340 -0.99 3.22 2.90
C VAL A 340 -0.70 2.86 1.45
N GLN A 341 -1.59 3.27 0.55
CA GLN A 341 -1.48 2.98 -0.87
C GLN A 341 -1.17 4.25 -1.63
N LEU A 342 -0.05 4.26 -2.35
CA LEU A 342 0.33 5.33 -3.25
C LEU A 342 0.06 4.89 -4.68
N TYR A 343 -0.61 5.74 -5.45
CA TYR A 343 -0.76 5.59 -6.89
C TYR A 343 -0.02 6.72 -7.58
N ASP A 344 0.87 6.38 -8.49
CA ASP A 344 1.55 7.36 -9.35
C ASP A 344 1.25 7.05 -10.81
N TRP A 345 0.57 7.97 -11.50
CA TRP A 345 0.22 7.83 -12.90
C TRP A 345 1.37 8.29 -13.83
N GLY A 346 1.37 7.75 -15.05
CA GLY A 346 2.24 8.19 -16.14
C GLY A 346 3.30 7.18 -16.57
N TRP A 347 3.18 5.92 -16.15
CA TRP A 347 4.11 4.84 -16.52
C TRP A 347 3.76 4.15 -17.84
N ASP A 348 2.67 4.57 -18.49
CA ASP A 348 2.13 3.95 -19.68
C ASP A 348 2.88 4.36 -20.95
N THR A 349 3.98 3.68 -21.25
CA THR A 349 4.94 4.13 -22.27
C THR A 349 4.77 3.48 -23.64
N HIS A 350 3.80 3.99 -24.40
CA HIS A 350 3.46 3.53 -25.75
C HIS A 350 4.22 4.24 -26.89
N GLY A 351 4.92 5.34 -26.63
CA GLY A 351 5.63 6.11 -27.67
C GLY A 351 4.73 6.89 -28.63
N THR A 352 3.47 7.16 -28.25
CA THR A 352 2.56 8.01 -29.02
C THR A 352 2.87 9.51 -28.92
N GLY A 353 3.73 9.92 -27.97
CA GLY A 353 4.25 11.25 -27.79
C GLY A 353 5.51 11.27 -26.92
N GLU A 354 6.14 12.44 -26.75
CA GLU A 354 7.39 12.54 -25.97
C GLU A 354 7.19 12.13 -24.49
N GLY A 355 6.02 12.45 -23.93
CA GLY A 355 5.68 12.16 -22.53
C GLY A 355 5.42 10.68 -22.24
N ASP A 356 5.17 9.85 -23.25
CA ASP A 356 4.97 8.40 -23.12
C ASP A 356 6.09 7.59 -23.83
N ALA A 357 7.15 8.28 -24.27
CA ALA A 357 8.32 7.65 -24.86
C ALA A 357 9.20 6.97 -23.80
N ILE A 358 9.78 5.82 -24.15
CA ILE A 358 10.62 5.04 -23.25
C ILE A 358 11.98 5.72 -22.96
N ASP A 359 12.46 6.56 -23.88
CA ASP A 359 13.75 7.27 -23.81
C ASP A 359 13.64 8.69 -23.24
N TYR A 360 12.42 9.24 -23.17
CA TYR A 360 12.13 10.58 -22.62
C TYR A 360 11.17 10.53 -21.43
N GLY A 361 9.87 10.33 -21.68
CA GLY A 361 8.82 10.32 -20.66
C GLY A 361 9.10 9.37 -19.51
N PHE A 362 9.46 8.12 -19.82
CA PHE A 362 9.83 7.11 -18.83
C PHE A 362 11.00 7.56 -17.94
N ARG A 363 12.04 8.12 -18.55
CA ARG A 363 13.23 8.60 -17.84
C ARG A 363 12.89 9.76 -16.91
N ASN A 364 11.98 10.63 -17.32
CA ASN A 364 11.46 11.70 -16.46
C ASN A 364 10.66 11.13 -15.27
N LYS A 365 9.81 10.13 -15.49
CA LYS A 365 9.13 9.41 -14.40
C LYS A 365 10.10 8.76 -13.41
N CYS A 366 11.17 8.13 -13.91
CA CYS A 366 12.22 7.58 -13.06
C CYS A 366 12.87 8.65 -12.18
N ARG A 367 13.20 9.82 -12.76
CA ARG A 367 13.77 10.96 -11.99
C ARG A 367 12.82 11.48 -10.91
N GLU A 368 11.52 11.45 -11.14
CA GLU A 368 10.51 11.89 -10.17
C GLU A 368 10.40 10.95 -8.97
N ILE A 369 10.53 9.63 -9.18
CA ILE A 369 10.26 8.62 -8.14
C ILE A 369 11.51 8.07 -7.46
N ASP A 370 12.67 8.07 -8.14
CA ASP A 370 13.87 7.38 -7.67
C ASP A 370 14.32 7.87 -6.28
N ARG A 371 14.54 9.19 -6.16
CA ARG A 371 14.94 9.83 -4.91
C ARG A 371 13.92 9.59 -3.78
N PRO A 372 12.62 9.88 -3.93
CA PRO A 372 11.67 9.71 -2.83
C PRO A 372 11.39 8.25 -2.44
N VAL A 373 11.45 7.28 -3.36
CA VAL A 373 11.35 5.85 -2.99
C VAL A 373 12.57 5.42 -2.18
N ALA A 374 13.78 5.78 -2.62
CA ALA A 374 15.00 5.48 -1.88
C ALA A 374 14.99 6.15 -0.50
N ALA A 375 14.61 7.42 -0.44
CA ALA A 375 14.44 8.19 0.80
C ALA A 375 13.45 7.52 1.76
N LEU A 376 12.33 7.01 1.27
CA LEU A 376 11.35 6.29 2.09
C LEU A 376 11.97 5.06 2.77
N LEU A 377 12.69 4.22 2.01
CA LEU A 377 13.36 3.05 2.59
C LEU A 377 14.43 3.45 3.60
N ILE A 378 15.21 4.50 3.31
CA ILE A 378 16.25 5.03 4.20
C ILE A 378 15.62 5.56 5.50
N ASP A 379 14.60 6.40 5.43
CA ASP A 379 13.95 7.03 6.59
C ASP A 379 13.24 5.97 7.46
N LEU A 380 12.51 5.03 6.84
CA LEU A 380 11.92 3.90 7.57
C LEU A 380 12.98 3.07 8.30
N LYS A 381 14.12 2.80 7.64
CA LYS A 381 15.22 2.04 8.25
C LYS A 381 15.87 2.81 9.40
N GLN A 382 16.14 4.11 9.23
CA GLN A 382 16.72 4.97 10.27
C GLN A 382 15.84 5.05 11.52
N ARG A 383 14.53 4.96 11.35
CA ARG A 383 13.54 4.97 12.45
C ARG A 383 13.25 3.60 13.04
N GLY A 384 13.82 2.52 12.49
CA GLY A 384 13.48 1.14 12.85
C GLY A 384 12.08 0.69 12.39
N LEU A 385 11.38 1.50 11.61
CA LEU A 385 10.04 1.19 11.09
C LEU A 385 10.07 0.18 9.93
N LEU A 386 11.19 0.06 9.23
CA LEU A 386 11.32 -0.88 8.10
C LEU A 386 11.18 -2.34 8.55
N ASP A 387 11.53 -2.66 9.79
CA ASP A 387 11.40 -4.03 10.32
C ASP A 387 9.94 -4.41 10.64
N GLU A 388 9.03 -3.44 10.71
CA GLU A 388 7.60 -3.63 10.97
C GLU A 388 6.68 -3.10 9.85
N THR A 389 7.24 -2.52 8.79
CA THR A 389 6.51 -2.02 7.64
C THR A 389 6.92 -2.77 6.39
N LEU A 390 5.96 -3.43 5.74
CA LEU A 390 6.18 -4.04 4.43
C LEU A 390 6.05 -2.97 3.35
N VAL A 391 7.10 -2.74 2.58
CA VAL A 391 7.06 -1.87 1.40
C VAL A 391 6.94 -2.73 0.16
N VAL A 392 5.91 -2.50 -0.65
CA VAL A 392 5.64 -3.20 -1.92
C VAL A 392 5.70 -2.19 -3.06
N TRP A 393 6.36 -2.54 -4.15
CA TRP A 393 6.42 -1.70 -5.34
C TRP A 393 6.13 -2.52 -6.59
N GLY A 394 5.35 -1.94 -7.50
CA GLY A 394 5.08 -2.55 -8.81
C GLY A 394 3.96 -1.87 -9.58
N GLY A 395 3.74 -2.34 -10.81
CA GLY A 395 2.57 -2.00 -11.63
C GLY A 395 1.64 -3.20 -11.81
N GLU A 396 0.80 -3.13 -12.83
CA GLU A 396 -0.27 -4.10 -13.12
C GLU A 396 0.09 -5.21 -14.12
N PHE A 397 1.13 -5.00 -14.93
CA PHE A 397 1.73 -5.96 -15.84
C PHE A 397 3.13 -5.46 -16.28
N GLY A 398 3.74 -6.11 -17.27
CA GLY A 398 5.03 -5.73 -17.84
C GLY A 398 4.94 -5.11 -19.23
N ARG A 399 6.10 -4.93 -19.84
CA ARG A 399 6.23 -4.39 -21.20
C ARG A 399 6.92 -5.37 -22.12
N THR A 400 6.51 -5.34 -23.40
CA THR A 400 7.02 -6.28 -24.40
C THR A 400 8.49 -5.98 -24.70
N PRO A 401 9.28 -6.99 -25.11
CA PRO A 401 10.61 -6.76 -25.66
C PRO A 401 10.58 -6.17 -27.08
N MET A 402 9.40 -5.87 -27.62
CA MET A 402 9.20 -5.29 -28.93
C MET A 402 8.91 -3.79 -28.81
N GLN A 403 9.27 -3.04 -29.85
CA GLN A 403 8.76 -1.70 -30.02
C GLN A 403 7.30 -1.78 -30.46
N GLU A 404 6.43 -0.99 -29.84
CA GLU A 404 5.05 -0.87 -30.28
C GLU A 404 4.99 -0.28 -31.70
N ASN A 405 4.19 -0.92 -32.54
CA ASN A 405 3.81 -0.42 -33.84
C ASN A 405 2.29 -0.59 -34.00
N ARG A 406 1.65 0.32 -34.74
CA ARG A 406 0.20 0.26 -35.01
C ARG A 406 -0.01 0.22 -36.50
N ASP A 407 -0.73 -0.81 -36.96
CA ASP A 407 -1.01 -1.06 -38.38
C ASP A 407 0.25 -1.06 -39.28
N GLY A 408 1.35 -1.62 -38.78
CA GLY A 408 2.62 -1.69 -39.51
C GLY A 408 3.37 -0.35 -39.64
N LYS A 409 2.91 0.70 -38.95
CA LYS A 409 3.62 1.98 -38.85
C LYS A 409 4.34 2.09 -37.52
N ASP A 410 5.60 2.49 -37.59
CA ASP A 410 6.39 2.83 -36.40
C ASP A 410 5.74 4.04 -35.70
N MET A 411 5.68 3.97 -34.36
CA MET A 411 5.25 5.10 -33.54
C MET A 411 6.24 6.27 -33.64
N PRO A 412 5.79 7.53 -33.44
CA PRO A 412 6.66 8.69 -33.55
C PRO A 412 7.81 8.68 -32.54
N PHE A 413 7.64 7.99 -31.41
CA PHE A 413 8.66 7.75 -30.41
C PHE A 413 8.78 6.25 -30.10
N MET A 414 9.86 5.87 -29.40
CA MET A 414 10.03 4.50 -28.94
C MET A 414 9.11 4.23 -27.76
N GLY A 415 8.35 3.14 -27.84
CA GLY A 415 7.47 2.68 -26.76
C GLY A 415 7.30 1.17 -26.82
N ARG A 416 6.72 0.61 -25.77
CA ARG A 416 6.49 -0.84 -25.61
C ARG A 416 5.01 -1.11 -25.37
N ASP A 417 4.52 -2.18 -25.97
CA ASP A 417 3.15 -2.67 -25.73
C ASP A 417 3.06 -3.39 -24.37
N HIS A 418 1.83 -3.69 -23.95
CA HIS A 418 1.52 -4.44 -22.74
C HIS A 418 1.99 -5.88 -22.81
N HIS A 419 2.45 -6.40 -21.68
CA HIS A 419 2.99 -7.75 -21.61
C HIS A 419 2.63 -8.46 -20.31
N VAL A 420 1.93 -9.57 -20.43
CA VAL A 420 1.32 -10.27 -19.29
C VAL A 420 2.15 -11.45 -18.78
N ASP A 421 3.08 -11.95 -19.61
CA ASP A 421 3.82 -13.20 -19.37
C ASP A 421 5.03 -13.02 -18.44
N ALA A 422 5.49 -11.78 -18.22
CA ALA A 422 6.60 -11.48 -17.33
C ALA A 422 6.67 -10.00 -16.96
N PHE A 423 6.77 -9.71 -15.66
CA PHE A 423 7.13 -8.39 -15.14
C PHE A 423 7.80 -8.48 -13.77
N THR A 424 8.41 -7.37 -13.36
CA THR A 424 9.12 -7.27 -12.08
C THR A 424 8.34 -6.47 -11.06
N MET A 425 8.22 -7.02 -9.86
CA MET A 425 7.83 -6.30 -8.64
C MET A 425 8.92 -6.48 -7.60
N TRP A 426 8.89 -5.69 -6.53
CA TRP A 426 9.78 -5.93 -5.40
C TRP A 426 9.11 -5.64 -4.05
N MET A 427 9.68 -6.24 -3.01
CA MET A 427 9.27 -6.06 -1.62
C MET A 427 10.49 -5.77 -0.73
N ALA A 428 10.29 -5.01 0.34
CA ALA A 428 11.31 -4.71 1.33
C ALA A 428 10.71 -4.59 2.73
N GLY A 429 11.51 -4.85 3.76
CA GLY A 429 11.10 -4.73 5.16
C GLY A 429 10.23 -5.87 5.68
N ALA A 430 9.80 -5.77 6.93
CA ALA A 430 8.88 -6.68 7.61
C ALA A 430 9.10 -8.18 7.33
N GLY A 431 10.33 -8.66 7.52
CA GLY A 431 10.67 -10.07 7.39
C GLY A 431 10.88 -10.59 5.96
N ILE A 432 10.88 -9.73 4.96
CA ILE A 432 11.32 -10.06 3.59
C ILE A 432 12.85 -10.19 3.56
N LYS A 433 13.36 -11.20 2.84
CA LYS A 433 14.81 -11.41 2.65
C LYS A 433 15.46 -10.20 2.00
N LYS A 434 16.60 -9.80 2.53
CA LYS A 434 17.38 -8.68 2.06
C LYS A 434 18.23 -9.10 0.86
N GLY A 435 18.29 -8.26 -0.18
CA GLY A 435 19.18 -8.44 -1.32
C GLY A 435 18.93 -9.73 -2.12
N TYR A 436 17.69 -10.20 -2.18
CA TYR A 436 17.34 -11.47 -2.82
C TYR A 436 16.63 -11.25 -4.16
N THR A 437 16.80 -12.18 -5.09
CA THR A 437 16.06 -12.19 -6.36
C THR A 437 15.40 -13.53 -6.55
N TYR A 438 14.07 -13.51 -6.68
CA TYR A 438 13.25 -14.68 -6.93
C TYR A 438 12.72 -14.68 -8.36
N GLY A 439 12.89 -15.83 -9.01
CA GLY A 439 12.47 -16.05 -10.39
C GLY A 439 13.42 -15.48 -11.42
N GLU A 440 13.15 -15.83 -12.68
CA GLU A 440 13.97 -15.49 -13.84
C GLU A 440 13.10 -15.51 -15.10
N THR A 441 13.39 -14.61 -16.02
CA THR A 441 12.78 -14.52 -17.34
C THR A 441 13.79 -14.95 -18.41
N ASP A 442 13.32 -15.34 -19.59
CA ASP A 442 14.19 -15.73 -20.70
C ASP A 442 15.18 -14.63 -21.15
N GLU A 443 16.05 -14.94 -22.10
CA GLU A 443 17.15 -14.07 -22.54
C GLU A 443 16.71 -12.70 -23.08
N ILE A 444 15.43 -12.54 -23.45
CA ILE A 444 14.86 -11.29 -23.93
C ILE A 444 13.81 -10.71 -22.98
N GLY A 445 13.53 -11.36 -21.85
CA GLY A 445 12.53 -10.92 -20.87
C GLY A 445 11.07 -11.15 -21.33
N TYR A 446 10.84 -12.09 -22.25
CA TYR A 446 9.53 -12.35 -22.83
C TYR A 446 8.67 -13.30 -21.97
N SER A 447 9.25 -14.23 -21.24
CA SER A 447 8.48 -15.16 -20.41
C SER A 447 9.25 -15.55 -19.16
N ALA A 448 8.52 -15.72 -18.05
CA ALA A 448 9.07 -16.28 -16.83
C ALA A 448 9.46 -17.76 -17.05
N ILE A 449 10.73 -18.09 -16.88
CA ILE A 449 11.28 -19.46 -17.05
C ILE A 449 11.50 -20.16 -15.71
N LYS A 450 11.62 -19.40 -14.62
CA LYS A 450 11.77 -19.91 -13.25
C LYS A 450 11.04 -19.02 -12.25
N GLY A 451 10.53 -19.61 -11.18
CA GLY A 451 9.92 -18.87 -10.07
C GLY A 451 8.75 -17.99 -10.51
N LYS A 452 7.84 -18.57 -11.31
CA LYS A 452 6.59 -17.90 -11.73
C LYS A 452 5.77 -17.50 -10.50
N VAL A 453 5.27 -16.27 -10.52
CA VAL A 453 4.48 -15.67 -9.44
C VAL A 453 3.18 -15.13 -10.04
N SER A 454 2.05 -15.55 -9.50
CA SER A 454 0.76 -14.94 -9.82
C SER A 454 0.48 -13.75 -8.89
N VAL A 455 -0.45 -12.88 -9.30
CA VAL A 455 -0.95 -11.80 -8.44
C VAL A 455 -1.50 -12.32 -7.11
N ASN A 456 -2.17 -13.47 -7.12
CA ASN A 456 -2.71 -14.07 -5.90
C ASN A 456 -1.62 -14.60 -4.95
N ASP A 457 -0.44 -14.99 -5.47
CA ASP A 457 0.71 -15.38 -4.64
C ASP A 457 1.30 -14.17 -3.91
N ILE A 458 1.31 -13.01 -4.58
CA ILE A 458 1.72 -11.72 -3.98
C ILE A 458 0.75 -11.35 -2.85
N HIS A 459 -0.56 -11.45 -3.09
CA HIS A 459 -1.58 -11.21 -2.06
C HIS A 459 -1.44 -12.16 -0.87
N ALA A 460 -1.26 -13.46 -1.12
CA ALA A 460 -1.05 -14.45 -0.07
C ALA A 460 0.19 -14.10 0.77
N THR A 461 1.26 -13.64 0.12
CA THR A 461 2.52 -13.27 0.80
C THR A 461 2.38 -12.00 1.63
N ILE A 462 1.68 -10.98 1.15
CA ILE A 462 1.38 -9.76 1.92
C ILE A 462 0.51 -10.10 3.14
N LEU A 463 -0.55 -10.89 2.95
CA LEU A 463 -1.42 -11.34 4.05
C LEU A 463 -0.65 -12.18 5.08
N GLN A 464 0.27 -13.04 4.63
CA GLN A 464 1.16 -13.79 5.52
C GLN A 464 2.01 -12.85 6.38
N GLN A 465 2.61 -11.79 5.81
CA GLN A 465 3.40 -10.85 6.61
C GLN A 465 2.54 -10.08 7.62
N LEU A 466 1.27 -9.82 7.30
CA LEU A 466 0.29 -9.23 8.22
C LEU A 466 -0.25 -10.21 9.28
N GLY A 467 0.16 -11.47 9.27
CA GLY A 467 -0.26 -12.46 10.26
C GLY A 467 -1.49 -13.29 9.88
N PHE A 468 -1.88 -13.28 8.59
CA PHE A 468 -3.04 -14.02 8.12
C PHE A 468 -2.67 -15.24 7.31
N ASP A 469 -3.26 -16.37 7.69
CA ASP A 469 -3.54 -17.46 6.78
C ASP A 469 -4.59 -16.97 5.76
N HIS A 470 -4.14 -16.70 4.53
CA HIS A 470 -4.97 -16.11 3.47
C HIS A 470 -6.17 -17.00 3.10
N GLU A 471 -6.11 -18.29 3.40
CA GLU A 471 -7.19 -19.23 3.12
C GLU A 471 -8.32 -19.15 4.15
N LYS A 472 -7.99 -18.73 5.37
CA LYS A 472 -8.93 -18.61 6.49
C LYS A 472 -9.56 -17.23 6.62
N LEU A 473 -8.87 -16.18 6.14
CA LEU A 473 -9.39 -14.82 6.16
C LEU A 473 -10.51 -14.69 5.11
N THR A 474 -11.73 -14.95 5.56
CA THR A 474 -12.91 -15.04 4.69
C THR A 474 -14.03 -14.11 5.15
N TYR A 475 -14.94 -13.80 4.23
CA TYR A 475 -16.17 -13.06 4.47
C TYR A 475 -17.36 -13.73 3.77
N GLN A 476 -18.47 -13.91 4.47
CA GLN A 476 -19.67 -14.54 3.90
C GLN A 476 -20.45 -13.53 3.07
N PHE A 477 -20.63 -13.81 1.79
CA PHE A 477 -21.41 -12.96 0.89
C PHE A 477 -22.18 -13.83 -0.10
N GLN A 478 -23.48 -13.58 -0.25
CA GLN A 478 -24.37 -14.33 -1.16
C GLN A 478 -24.24 -15.86 -1.05
N GLY A 479 -24.07 -16.38 0.17
CA GLY A 479 -24.03 -17.82 0.44
C GLY A 479 -22.68 -18.51 0.16
N ARG A 480 -21.60 -17.76 -0.09
CA ARG A 480 -20.24 -18.32 -0.22
C ARG A 480 -19.23 -17.54 0.66
N PRO A 481 -18.24 -18.23 1.27
CA PRO A 481 -17.08 -17.56 1.84
C PRO A 481 -16.16 -17.04 0.72
N PHE A 482 -15.96 -15.73 0.69
CA PHE A 482 -15.00 -15.07 -0.19
C PHE A 482 -13.69 -14.79 0.55
N ARG A 483 -12.56 -14.86 -0.17
CA ARG A 483 -11.23 -14.42 0.27
C ARG A 483 -10.54 -13.64 -0.85
N LEU A 484 -9.56 -12.79 -0.51
CA LEU A 484 -8.83 -11.96 -1.48
C LEU A 484 -8.23 -12.79 -2.64
N THR A 485 -7.62 -13.92 -2.33
CA THR A 485 -6.93 -14.76 -3.32
C THR A 485 -7.87 -15.69 -4.12
N ASP A 486 -9.18 -15.53 -3.94
CA ASP A 486 -10.22 -16.42 -4.49
C ASP A 486 -9.94 -17.91 -4.28
N THR A 487 -9.75 -18.72 -5.32
CA THR A 487 -9.40 -20.15 -5.22
C THR A 487 -7.92 -20.43 -5.45
N SER A 488 -7.09 -19.38 -5.49
CA SER A 488 -5.68 -19.43 -5.88
C SER A 488 -4.78 -18.84 -4.79
N GLY A 489 -3.50 -18.70 -5.11
CA GLY A 489 -2.48 -18.06 -4.27
C GLY A 489 -1.72 -19.05 -3.39
N LYS A 490 -0.40 -18.88 -3.35
CA LYS A 490 0.54 -19.56 -2.47
C LYS A 490 1.52 -18.53 -1.93
N VAL A 491 1.83 -18.62 -0.65
CA VAL A 491 2.86 -17.78 -0.03
C VAL A 491 4.21 -18.05 -0.69
N ILE A 492 4.91 -17.00 -1.10
CA ILE A 492 6.25 -17.08 -1.70
C ILE A 492 7.27 -17.24 -0.57
N THR A 493 7.30 -18.40 0.07
CA THR A 493 8.16 -18.68 1.24
C THR A 493 9.65 -18.45 0.97
N SER A 494 10.07 -18.57 -0.29
CA SER A 494 11.46 -18.35 -0.70
C SER A 494 11.99 -16.96 -0.40
N ILE A 495 11.12 -15.94 -0.34
CA ILE A 495 11.52 -14.54 -0.07
C ILE A 495 11.32 -14.13 1.40
N LEU A 496 10.93 -15.05 2.29
CA LEU A 496 10.70 -14.76 3.71
C LEU A 496 11.90 -15.17 4.58
N SER A 497 12.22 -14.38 5.62
CA SER A 497 13.36 -14.59 6.53
C SER A 497 13.09 -15.44 7.77
#